data_AF-A0A923WFS8-F1
#
_entry.id   AF-A0A923WFS8-F1
#
_cell.length_a   1.000
_cell.length_b   1.000
_cell.length_c   1.000
_cell.angle_alpha   90.00
_cell.angle_beta   90.00
_cell.angle_gamma   90.00
#
_symmetry.space_group_name_H-M   'P 1'
#
loop_
_entity.id
_entity.type
_entity.pdbx_description
1 polymer ?
#
loop_
_entity_poly.entity_id
_entity_poly.type
_entity_poly.pdbx_seq_one_letter_code
_entity_poly.pdbx_strand_id
1 'polypeptide(L)' 'MQNSYLSSAIKQFEYYKQLGEKTFTQLTDEQLFRQYNAESNSIAIIVQHLHGNMISRWTDFLT' A
#
# COMPACT_ATOMS: atom_id res chain seq x y z
N MET A 1 20.57 -1.34 21.38
CA MET A 1 20.32 -0.43 20.23
C MET A 1 19.90 -1.15 18.94
N GLN A 2 20.00 -2.48 18.82
CA GLN A 2 19.63 -3.20 17.59
C GLN A 2 18.12 -3.41 17.35
N ASN A 3 17.27 -3.27 18.38
CA ASN A 3 15.81 -3.48 18.28
C ASN A 3 14.98 -2.19 18.05
N SER A 4 15.57 -1.00 18.07
CA SER A 4 14.82 0.26 17.89
C SER A 4 14.48 0.52 16.42
N TYR A 5 15.37 0.17 15.49
CA TYR A 5 15.11 0.40 14.07
C TYR A 5 13.99 -0.48 13.53
N LEU A 6 14.06 -1.80 13.77
CA LEU A 6 13.03 -2.73 13.30
C LEU A 6 11.65 -2.38 13.85
N SER A 7 11.55 -2.08 15.16
CA SER A 7 10.29 -1.65 15.76
C SER A 7 9.78 -0.31 15.22
N SER A 8 10.67 0.63 14.89
CA SER A 8 10.29 1.90 14.25
C SER A 8 9.82 1.69 12.81
N ALA A 9 10.49 0.82 12.05
CA ALA A 9 10.10 0.49 10.68
C ALA A 9 8.73 -0.19 10.63
N ILE A 10 8.45 -1.13 11.54
CA ILE A 10 7.14 -1.78 11.68
C ILE A 10 6.06 -0.74 11.98
N LYS A 11 6.27 0.15 12.96
CA LYS A 11 5.32 1.22 13.30
C LYS A 11 5.05 2.15 12.12
N GLN A 12 6.09 2.50 11.36
CA GLN A 12 5.94 3.35 10.18
C GLN A 12 5.13 2.64 9.08
N PHE A 13 5.35 1.34 8.89
CA PHE A 13 4.58 0.53 7.95
C PHE A 13 3.09 0.44 8.35
N GLU A 14 2.82 0.15 9.63
CA GLU A 14 1.46 0.14 10.17
C GLU A 14 0.76 1.49 10.04
N TYR A 15 1.48 2.58 10.29
CA TYR A 15 0.95 3.94 10.10
C TYR A 15 0.53 4.19 8.65
N TYR A 16 1.35 3.82 7.65
CA TYR A 16 0.98 3.96 6.25
C TYR A 16 -0.19 3.06 5.84
N LYS A 17 -0.27 1.83 6.37
CA LYS A 17 -1.44 0.95 6.17
C LYS A 17 -2.71 1.62 6.70
N GLN A 18 -2.65 2.18 7.91
CA GLN A 18 -3.78 2.90 8.52
C GLN A 18 -4.23 4.10 7.66
N LEU A 19 -3.29 4.86 7.07
CA LEU A 19 -3.64 5.93 6.14
C LEU A 19 -4.40 5.38 4.91
N GLY A 20 -3.92 4.29 4.32
CA GLY A 20 -4.61 3.62 3.20
C GLY A 20 -6.03 3.15 3.56
N GLU A 21 -6.19 2.51 4.71
CA GLU A 21 -7.51 2.06 5.20
C GLU A 21 -8.48 3.23 5.41
N LYS A 22 -7.99 4.33 6.00
CA LYS A 22 -8.79 5.57 6.15
C LYS A 22 -9.15 6.17 4.80
N THR A 23 -8.27 6.12 3.81
CA THR A 23 -8.58 6.57 2.45
C THR A 23 -9.70 5.73 1.83
N PHE A 24 -9.64 4.39 1.94
CA PHE A 24 -10.71 3.53 1.40
C PHE A 24 -12.05 3.75 2.08
N THR A 25 -12.05 3.99 3.40
CA THR A 25 -13.28 4.27 4.17
C THR A 25 -14.00 5.54 3.69
N GLN A 26 -13.29 6.49 3.09
CA GLN A 26 -13.84 7.75 2.61
C GLN A 26 -14.36 7.69 1.16
N LEU A 27 -14.16 6.57 0.45
CA LEU A 27 -14.43 6.45 -0.98
C LEU A 27 -15.51 5.41 -1.24
N THR A 28 -16.33 5.66 -2.26
CA THR A 28 -17.19 4.61 -2.84
C THR A 28 -16.37 3.71 -3.77
N ASP A 29 -16.88 2.51 -4.06
CA ASP A 29 -16.26 1.60 -5.03
C ASP A 29 -16.05 2.27 -6.38
N GLU A 30 -17.05 3.01 -6.88
CA GLU A 30 -16.92 3.75 -8.14
C GLU A 30 -15.72 4.73 -8.12
N GLN A 31 -15.51 5.43 -7.00
CA GLN A 31 -14.38 6.33 -6.86
C GLN A 31 -13.02 5.59 -6.77
N LEU A 32 -12.99 4.38 -6.20
CA LEU A 32 -11.78 3.55 -6.18
C LEU A 32 -11.36 3.09 -7.57
N PHE A 33 -12.34 2.76 -8.42
CA PHE A 33 -12.10 2.29 -9.79
C PHE A 33 -12.01 3.43 -10.82
N ARG A 34 -12.37 4.66 -10.44
CA ARG A 34 -12.32 5.82 -11.35
C ARG A 34 -10.90 6.13 -11.79
N GLN A 35 -10.75 6.30 -13.10
CA GLN A 35 -9.55 6.81 -13.73
C GLN A 35 -9.73 8.30 -14.05
N TYR A 36 -8.76 9.13 -13.67
CA TYR A 36 -8.85 10.59 -13.88
C TYR A 36 -8.74 10.96 -15.36
N ASN A 37 -7.81 10.36 -16.08
CA ASN A 37 -7.61 10.48 -17.53
C ASN A 37 -6.97 9.20 -18.10
N ALA A 38 -6.92 9.06 -19.42
CA ALA A 38 -6.42 7.85 -20.10
C ALA A 38 -4.98 7.43 -19.73
N GLU A 39 -4.18 8.35 -19.19
CA GLU A 39 -2.78 8.10 -18.81
C GLU A 39 -2.60 7.83 -17.30
N SER A 40 -3.67 7.94 -16.51
CA SER A 40 -3.65 7.74 -15.06
C SER A 40 -4.09 6.33 -14.67
N ASN A 41 -3.51 5.77 -13.62
CA ASN A 41 -4.08 4.58 -12.97
C ASN A 41 -5.17 4.99 -11.97
N SER A 42 -6.18 4.14 -11.79
CA SER A 42 -7.12 4.25 -10.67
C SER A 42 -6.44 3.86 -9.36
N ILE A 43 -7.07 4.22 -8.23
CA ILE A 43 -6.59 3.84 -6.90
C ILE A 43 -6.50 2.31 -6.79
N ALA A 44 -7.51 1.59 -7.30
CA ALA A 44 -7.52 0.13 -7.32
C ALA A 44 -6.30 -0.47 -8.06
N ILE A 45 -5.96 0.06 -9.24
CA ILE A 45 -4.81 -0.41 -10.02
C ILE A 45 -3.49 -0.15 -9.27
N ILE A 46 -3.34 1.03 -8.67
CA ILE A 46 -2.14 1.36 -7.88
C ILE A 46 -1.98 0.37 -6.72
N VAL A 47 -3.05 0.11 -5.97
CA VAL A 47 -3.03 -0.83 -4.83
C VAL A 47 -2.69 -2.25 -5.30
N GLN A 48 -3.25 -2.69 -6.42
CA GLN A 48 -2.95 -4.00 -7.02
C GLN A 48 -1.46 -4.12 -7.37
N HIS A 49 -0.87 -3.10 -7.99
CA HIS A 49 0.57 -3.08 -8.29
C HIS A 49 1.43 -3.07 -7.04
N LEU A 50 1.07 -2.27 -6.03
CA LEU A 50 1.77 -2.27 -4.74
C LEU A 50 1.73 -3.66 -4.11
N HIS A 51 0.55 -4.29 -4.03
CA HIS A 51 0.40 -5.64 -3.50
C HIS A 51 1.30 -6.65 -4.23
N GLY A 52 1.27 -6.68 -5.57
CA GLY A 52 2.12 -7.58 -6.35
C GLY A 52 3.62 -7.31 -6.17
N ASN A 53 4.02 -6.04 -6.07
CA ASN A 53 5.40 -5.66 -5.79
C ASN A 53 5.87 -6.12 -4.40
N MET A 54 5.02 -5.97 -3.38
CA MET A 54 5.32 -6.41 -2.02
C MET A 54 5.46 -7.93 -1.95
N ILE A 55 4.55 -8.70 -2.57
CA ILE A 55 4.65 -10.16 -2.59
C ILE A 55 5.92 -10.60 -3.32
N SER A 56 6.17 -10.08 -4.52
CA SER A 56 7.31 -10.52 -5.35
C SER A 56 8.68 -10.17 -4.77
N ARG A 57 8.77 -9.11 -3.97
CA ARG A 57 10.06 -8.65 -3.41
C ARG A 57 10.23 -8.95 -1.93
N TRP A 58 9.16 -9.20 -1.17
CA TRP A 58 9.25 -9.36 0.29
C TRP A 58 8.78 -10.74 0.78
N THR A 59 8.39 -11.63 -0.13
CA THR A 59 8.31 -13.07 0.13
C THR A 59 9.65 -13.68 -0.21
N ASP A 60 10.20 -14.52 0.69
CA ASP A 60 11.45 -15.24 0.45
C ASP A 60 12.63 -14.34 0.00
N PHE A 61 12.64 -13.07 0.43
CA PHE A 61 13.56 -12.03 -0.07
C PHE A 61 15.05 -12.40 -0.03
N LEU A 62 15.43 -13.32 0.86
CA LEU A 62 16.81 -13.78 1.08
C LEU A 62 16.95 -15.31 1.01
N THR A 63 15.94 -16.03 0.52
CA THR A 63 15.91 -17.50 0.43
C THR A 63 15.49 -17.92 -0.97
#